data_AF-A0A850SII1-F1
#
_entry.id   AF-A0A850SII1-F1
#
_cell.length_a   1.000
_cell.length_b   1.000
_cell.length_c   1.000
_cell.angle_alpha   90.00
_cell.angle_beta   90.00
_cell.angle_gamma   90.00
#
_symmetry.space_group_name_H-M   'P 1'
#
loop_
_entity.id
_entity.type
_entity.pdbx_description
1 polymer ?
#
loop_
_entity_poly.entity_id
_entity_poly.type
_entity_poly.pdbx_seq_one_letter_code
_entity_poly.pdbx_strand_id
1 'polypeptide(L)' 'MGWFGKKFKCDACGAKFKSEAELADHAKTHRTAAKENDTGSGLFPCDQCMEEFESNAELQEHMKQFH' A
#
# COMPACT_ATOMS: atom_id res chain seq x y z
N MET A 1 14.00 31.45 16.65
CA MET A 1 14.49 30.06 16.61
C MET A 1 13.54 29.20 17.43
N GLY A 2 13.04 28.10 16.86
CA GLY A 2 12.09 27.20 17.53
C GLY A 2 11.71 25.99 16.67
N TRP A 3 12.71 25.33 16.07
CA TRP A 3 12.53 24.17 15.18
C TRP A 3 12.51 22.83 15.97
N PHE A 4 11.90 22.75 17.14
CA PHE A 4 11.92 21.50 17.92
C PHE A 4 10.53 21.00 18.30
N GLY A 5 9.58 21.16 17.39
CA GLY A 5 8.31 20.44 17.39
C GLY A 5 8.28 19.37 16.30
N LYS A 6 9.34 18.54 16.17
CA LYS A 6 9.31 17.38 15.29
C LYS A 6 8.36 16.34 15.89
N LYS A 7 7.09 16.52 15.54
CA LYS A 7 5.98 15.60 15.76
C LYS A 7 6.34 14.30 15.04
N PHE A 8 6.69 13.25 15.78
CA PHE A 8 6.91 11.92 15.23
C PHE A 8 5.56 11.38 14.75
N LYS A 9 5.19 11.74 13.52
CA LYS A 9 3.93 11.38 12.88
C LYS A 9 4.22 10.33 11.81
N CYS A 10 3.46 9.24 11.82
CA CYS A 10 3.48 8.27 10.74
C CYS A 10 2.86 8.91 9.49
N ASP A 11 3.61 8.90 8.38
CA ASP A 11 3.10 9.43 7.11
C ASP A 11 2.07 8.49 6.47
N ALA A 12 2.18 7.18 6.74
CA ALA A 12 1.29 6.16 6.18
C ALA A 12 -0.14 6.18 6.75
N CYS A 13 -0.32 6.46 8.05
CA CYS A 13 -1.64 6.45 8.69
C CYS A 13 -1.97 7.72 9.49
N GLY A 14 -1.01 8.64 9.60
CA GLY A 14 -1.19 9.89 10.34
C GLY A 14 -1.09 9.79 11.87
N ALA A 15 -0.78 8.60 12.41
CA ALA A 15 -0.64 8.39 13.86
C ALA A 15 0.49 9.22 14.45
N LYS A 16 0.29 9.78 15.64
CA LYS A 16 1.25 10.66 16.34
C LYS A 16 1.84 9.92 17.52
N PHE A 17 3.15 9.91 17.60
CA PHE A 17 3.93 9.25 18.64
C PHE A 17 4.71 10.26 19.46
N LYS A 18 5.05 9.87 20.69
CA LYS A 18 5.78 10.73 21.63
C LYS A 18 7.30 10.66 21.39
N SER A 19 7.75 9.61 20.71
CA SER A 19 9.17 9.31 20.51
C SER A 19 9.44 8.71 19.13
N GLU A 20 10.66 8.88 18.62
CA GLU A 20 11.12 8.25 17.37
C GLU A 20 11.11 6.72 17.44
N ALA A 21 11.48 6.15 18.60
CA ALA A 21 11.48 4.70 18.81
C ALA A 21 10.09 4.07 18.67
N GLU A 22 9.05 4.75 19.17
CA GLU A 22 7.66 4.29 19.02
C GLU A 22 7.18 4.41 17.57
N LEU A 23 7.54 5.50 16.88
CA LEU A 23 7.25 5.65 15.45
C LEU A 23 7.97 4.59 14.62
N ALA A 24 9.24 4.30 14.92
CA ALA A 24 10.04 3.32 14.20
C ALA A 24 9.51 1.90 14.40
N ASP A 25 9.05 1.57 15.60
CA ASP A 25 8.39 0.29 15.86
C ASP A 25 7.04 0.18 15.13
N HIS A 26 6.23 1.24 15.23
CA HIS A 26 4.98 1.36 14.48
C HIS A 26 5.19 1.29 12.95
N ALA A 27 6.25 1.90 12.41
CA ALA A 27 6.53 1.85 10.98
C ALA A 27 6.80 0.43 10.47
N LYS A 28 7.25 -0.49 11.33
CA LYS A 28 7.40 -1.91 10.97
C LYS A 28 6.06 -2.59 10.71
N THR A 29 4.98 -2.16 11.37
CA THR A 29 3.63 -2.70 11.11
C THR A 29 3.13 -2.30 9.73
N HIS A 30 3.58 -1.15 9.22
CA HIS A 30 3.29 -0.73 7.83
C HIS A 30 4.21 -1.39 6.81
N ARG A 31 5.44 -1.75 7.19
CA ARG A 31 6.37 -2.46 6.30
C ARG A 31 5.86 -3.84 5.90
N THR A 32 5.06 -4.51 6.74
CA THR A 32 4.38 -5.76 6.39
C THR A 32 3.10 -5.58 5.58
N ALA A 33 2.67 -4.33 5.35
CA ALA A 33 1.45 -3.97 4.63
C ALA A 33 1.73 -3.10 3.38
N ALA A 34 2.98 -3.06 2.90
CA ALA A 34 3.38 -2.31 1.69
C ALA A 34 3.14 -3.07 0.36
N LYS A 35 2.60 -4.29 0.42
CA LYS A 35 1.50 -4.71 -0.44
C LYS A 35 0.34 -4.74 0.54
N GLU A 36 -0.63 -3.86 0.51
CA GLU A 36 -1.78 -3.95 -0.38
C GLU A 36 -2.51 -2.60 -0.24
N ASN A 37 -2.14 -1.64 -1.09
CA ASN A 37 -3.13 -0.71 -1.61
C ASN A 37 -3.82 -1.43 -2.76
N ASP A 38 -4.53 -2.51 -2.45
CA ASP A 38 -5.75 -2.90 -3.14
C ASP A 38 -6.35 -4.07 -2.35
N THR A 39 -7.43 -3.82 -1.63
CA THR A 39 -8.21 -4.90 -1.00
C THR A 39 -9.18 -5.45 -2.06
N GLY A 40 -8.61 -6.02 -3.11
CA GLY A 40 -9.22 -6.93 -4.08
C GLY A 40 -8.60 -8.32 -3.94
N SER A 41 -8.54 -8.83 -2.70
CA SER A 41 -7.90 -10.10 -2.36
C SER A 41 -8.63 -11.27 -3.05
N GLY A 42 -8.17 -11.62 -4.25
CA GLY A 42 -8.77 -12.63 -5.12
C GLY A 42 -8.63 -12.35 -6.62
N LEU A 43 -8.28 -11.12 -7.02
CA LEU A 43 -8.23 -10.73 -8.42
C LEU A 43 -6.81 -10.83 -9.02
N PHE A 44 -6.75 -11.15 -10.31
CA PHE A 44 -5.57 -11.19 -11.17
C PHE A 44 -5.42 -9.83 -11.87
N PRO A 45 -4.49 -8.97 -11.45
CA PRO A 45 -4.31 -7.66 -12.06
C PRO A 45 -3.61 -7.74 -13.42
N CYS A 46 -4.03 -6.90 -14.36
CA CYS A 46 -3.40 -6.66 -15.65
C CYS A 46 -2.17 -5.75 -15.49
N ASP A 47 -1.03 -6.16 -16.04
CA ASP A 47 0.21 -5.37 -15.96
C ASP A 47 0.18 -4.12 -16.86
N GLN A 48 -0.63 -4.12 -17.94
CA GLN A 48 -0.70 -3.00 -18.88
C GLN A 48 -1.70 -1.90 -18.48
N CYS A 49 -2.87 -2.26 -17.94
CA CYS A 49 -3.91 -1.30 -17.56
C CYS A 49 -4.27 -1.29 -16.06
N MET A 50 -3.69 -2.20 -15.27
CA MET A 50 -3.99 -2.39 -13.84
C MET A 50 -5.46 -2.75 -13.53
N GLU A 51 -6.23 -3.22 -14.52
CA GLU A 51 -7.56 -3.79 -14.28
C GLU A 51 -7.46 -5.13 -13.56
N GLU A 52 -8.45 -5.42 -12.72
CA GLU A 52 -8.44 -6.58 -11.83
C GLU A 52 -9.51 -7.60 -12.27
N PHE A 53 -9.12 -8.87 -12.42
CA PHE A 53 -10.00 -9.93 -12.92
C PHE A 53 -10.18 -11.06 -11.89
N GLU A 54 -11.36 -11.64 -11.75
CA GLU A 54 -11.60 -12.70 -10.74
C GLU A 54 -10.94 -14.05 -11.08
N SER A 55 -10.49 -14.22 -12.33
CA SER A 55 -9.85 -15.44 -12.79
C SER A 55 -8.70 -15.19 -13.76
N ASN A 56 -7.76 -16.15 -13.83
CA ASN A 56 -6.68 -16.10 -14.80
C ASN A 56 -7.19 -16.21 -16.25
N ALA A 57 -8.31 -16.92 -16.46
CA ALA A 57 -8.93 -17.07 -17.77
C ALA A 57 -9.41 -15.71 -18.32
N GLU A 58 -10.04 -14.89 -17.48
CA GLU A 58 -10.49 -13.55 -17.85
C GLU A 58 -9.33 -12.59 -18.08
N LEU A 59 -8.29 -12.64 -17.23
CA LEU A 59 -7.07 -11.86 -17.49
C LEU A 59 -6.45 -12.22 -18.85
N GLN A 60 -6.39 -13.51 -19.20
CA GLN A 60 -5.84 -13.97 -20.49
C GLN A 60 -6.70 -13.56 -21.68
N GLU A 61 -8.02 -13.54 -21.54
CA GLU A 61 -8.91 -13.04 -22.59
C GLU A 61 -8.78 -11.52 -22.75
N HIS A 62 -8.77 -10.78 -21.65
CA HIS A 62 -8.54 -9.34 -21.62
C HIS A 62 -7.22 -8.99 -22.32
N MET A 63 -6.13 -9.68 -21.98
CA MET A 63 -4.81 -9.49 -22.59
C MET A 63 -4.75 -9.82 -24.08
N LYS A 64 -5.72 -10.55 -24.64
CA LYS A 64 -5.80 -10.84 -26.08
C LYS A 64 -6.71 -9.88 -26.84
N GLN A 65 -7.68 -9.30 -26.16
CA GLN A 65 -8.68 -8.42 -26.78
C GLN A 65 -8.34 -6.94 -26.66
N PHE A 66 -7.71 -6.54 -25.54
CA PHE A 66 -7.42 -5.13 -25.22
C PHE A 66 -5.94 -4.78 -25.33
N HIS A 67 -5.06 -5.79 -25.34
CA HIS A 67 -3.59 -5.67 -25.41
C HIS A 67 -3.02 -6.61 -26.48
#